data_AF-A0A7S1FHB5-F1
#
_entry.id   AF-A0A7S1FHB5-F1
#
_cell.length_a   1.000
_cell.length_b   1.000
_cell.length_c   1.000
_cell.angle_alpha   90.00
_cell.angle_beta   90.00
_cell.angle_gamma   90.00
#
_symmetry.space_group_name_H-M   'P 1'
#
loop_
_entity.id
_entity.type
_entity.pdbx_description
1 polymer ?
#
loop_
_entity_poly.entity_id
_entity_poly.type
_entity_poly.pdbx_seq_one_letter_code
_entity_poly.pdbx_strand_id
1 'polypeptide(L)'
;AKNKQADARMMVINETLQGIRSVKLCGWEAPLEHRIAAVRREELRLLLRLHLLYALQQGLVAIIPVAVAVVTFVTHAAMGRSFDLQTVLMGLGCIEQLSNAFLIVPNAIMYSKMFSVSFTRFGR
;
A
#
# COMPACT_ATOMS: atom_id res chain seq x y z
N ALA A 1 -6.47 -6.81 7.92
CA ALA A 1 -5.83 -6.13 9.07
C ALA A 1 -6.40 -4.72 9.28
N LYS A 2 -6.35 -3.83 8.26
CA LYS A 2 -6.93 -2.48 8.30
C LYS A 2 -8.40 -2.46 8.72
N ASN A 3 -9.26 -3.24 8.06
CA ASN A 3 -10.70 -3.29 8.39
C ASN A 3 -10.95 -3.78 9.81
N LYS A 4 -10.25 -4.81 10.28
CA LYS A 4 -10.39 -5.32 11.66
C LYS A 4 -10.12 -4.27 12.74
N GLN A 5 -9.14 -3.38 12.55
CA GLN A 5 -8.83 -2.32 13.50
C GLN A 5 -9.87 -1.19 13.45
N ALA A 6 -10.35 -0.84 12.25
CA ALA A 6 -11.45 0.11 12.10
C ALA A 6 -12.76 -0.41 12.71
N ASP A 7 -13.07 -1.69 12.50
CA ASP A 7 -14.23 -2.39 13.08
C ASP A 7 -14.13 -2.42 14.61
N ALA A 8 -12.95 -2.71 15.17
CA ALA A 8 -12.72 -2.68 16.61
C ALA A 8 -12.95 -1.29 17.21
N ARG A 9 -12.47 -0.22 16.56
CA ARG A 9 -12.75 1.16 16.98
C ARG A 9 -14.25 1.45 16.95
N MET A 10 -14.93 1.03 15.88
CA MET A 10 -16.36 1.27 15.70
C MET A 10 -17.19 0.53 16.75
N MET A 11 -16.80 -0.70 17.10
CA MET A 11 -17.41 -1.48 18.18
C MET A 11 -17.25 -0.79 19.54
N VAL A 12 -16.03 -0.36 19.88
CA VAL A 12 -15.75 0.33 21.16
C VAL A 12 -16.54 1.63 21.27
N ILE A 13 -16.62 2.43 20.18
CA ILE A 13 -17.43 3.64 20.16
C ILE A 13 -18.91 3.31 20.34
N ASN A 14 -19.41 2.27 19.69
CA ASN A 14 -20.81 1.87 19.79
C ASN A 14 -21.19 1.41 21.22
N GLU A 15 -20.36 0.58 21.85
CA GLU A 15 -20.53 0.16 23.25
C GLU A 15 -20.53 1.37 24.20
N THR A 16 -19.64 2.32 23.94
CA THR A 16 -19.51 3.56 24.73
C THR A 16 -20.75 4.45 24.61
N LEU A 17 -21.29 4.59 23.40
CA LEU A 17 -22.49 5.39 23.15
C LEU A 17 -23.75 4.76 23.76
N GLN A 18 -23.85 3.42 23.76
CA GLN A 18 -24.93 2.70 24.45
C GLN A 18 -24.92 2.94 25.97
N GLY A 19 -23.75 3.16 26.58
CA GLY A 19 -23.57 3.39 28.02
C GLY A 19 -23.34 4.85 28.44
N ILE A 20 -23.58 5.84 27.57
CA ILE A 20 -23.08 7.23 27.77
C ILE A 20 -23.57 7.90 29.06
N ARG A 21 -24.79 7.56 29.51
CA ARG A 21 -25.38 8.12 30.73
C ARG A 21 -24.59 7.72 31.98
N SER A 22 -24.16 6.46 32.06
CA SER A 22 -23.33 5.95 33.16
C SER A 22 -21.92 6.52 33.14
N VAL A 23 -21.36 6.75 31.95
CA VAL A 23 -20.04 7.39 31.80
C VAL A 23 -20.05 8.82 32.33
N LYS A 24 -21.10 9.60 31.99
CA LYS A 24 -21.30 10.98 32.46
C LYS A 24 -21.54 11.06 33.97
N LEU A 25 -22.39 10.17 34.51
CA LEU A 25 -22.72 10.11 35.93
C LEU A 25 -21.50 9.76 36.81
N CYS A 26 -20.59 8.92 36.30
CA CYS A 26 -19.39 8.50 37.03
C CYS A 26 -18.13 9.34 36.72
N GLY A 27 -18.22 10.34 35.83
CA GLY A 27 -17.06 11.16 35.43
C GLY A 27 -15.97 10.38 34.68
N TRP A 28 -16.31 9.28 34.01
CA TRP A 28 -15.35 8.39 33.33
C TRP A 28 -14.91 8.86 31.93
N GLU A 29 -15.09 10.14 31.60
CA GLU A 29 -14.77 10.70 30.28
C GLU A 29 -13.26 10.62 29.97
N ALA A 30 -12.41 11.03 30.91
CA ALA A 30 -10.95 10.99 30.75
C ALA A 30 -10.37 9.56 30.54
N PRO A 31 -10.71 8.54 31.35
CA PRO A 31 -10.21 7.18 31.12
C PRO A 31 -10.75 6.57 29.81
N LEU A 32 -11.98 6.91 29.41
CA LEU A 32 -12.56 6.50 28.15
C LEU A 32 -11.81 7.10 26.95
N GLU A 33 -11.53 8.40 26.99
CA GLU A 33 -10.73 9.08 25.96
C GLU A 33 -9.35 8.43 25.83
N HIS A 34 -8.69 8.11 26.95
CA HIS A 34 -7.39 7.45 26.93
C HIS A 34 -7.45 6.05 26.30
N ARG A 35 -8.54 5.29 26.52
CA ARG A 35 -8.74 3.98 25.87
C ARG A 35 -8.92 4.12 24.36
N ILE A 36 -9.73 5.08 23.90
CA ILE A 36 -9.93 5.34 22.47
C ILE A 36 -8.62 5.79 21.81
N ALA A 37 -7.85 6.66 22.48
CA ALA A 37 -6.54 7.10 22.00
C ALA A 37 -5.53 5.95 21.91
N ALA A 38 -5.56 4.97 22.82
CA ALA A 38 -4.72 3.78 22.74
C ALA A 38 -5.02 2.93 21.49
N VAL A 39 -6.30 2.65 21.22
CA VAL A 39 -6.73 1.92 20.02
C VAL A 39 -6.37 2.69 18.75
N ARG A 40 -6.57 4.02 18.74
CA ARG A 40 -6.21 4.88 17.61
C ARG A 40 -4.71 4.87 17.30
N ARG A 41 -3.85 4.82 18.33
CA ARG A 41 -2.39 4.73 18.16
C ARG A 41 -1.95 3.42 17.50
N GLU A 42 -2.62 2.31 17.78
CA GLU A 42 -2.37 1.04 17.09
C GLU A 42 -2.78 1.09 15.62
N GLU A 43 -3.95 1.65 15.33
CA GLU A 43 -4.46 1.82 13.98
C GLU A 43 -3.50 2.67 13.14
N LEU A 44 -3.07 3.82 13.69
CA LEU A 44 -2.13 4.72 13.03
C LEU A 44 -0.77 4.07 12.78
N ARG A 45 -0.24 3.28 13.72
CA ARG A 45 1.02 2.54 13.50
C ARG A 45 0.92 1.56 12.32
N LEU A 46 -0.22 0.86 12.21
CA LEU A 46 -0.45 -0.06 11.10
C LEU A 46 -0.64 0.69 9.77
N LEU A 47 -1.40 1.78 9.77
CA LEU A 47 -1.60 2.64 8.60
C LEU A 47 -0.30 3.27 8.12
N LEU A 48 0.57 3.69 9.02
CA LEU A 48 1.86 4.29 8.70
C LEU A 48 2.79 3.27 8.04
N ARG A 49 2.84 2.04 8.54
CA ARG A 49 3.60 0.94 7.90
C ARG A 49 3.09 0.64 6.49
N LEU A 50 1.77 0.61 6.31
CA LEU A 50 1.15 0.40 5.00
C LEU A 50 1.46 1.55 4.04
N HIS A 51 1.34 2.80 4.50
CA HIS A 51 1.67 3.97 3.68
C HIS A 51 3.16 4.03 3.33
N LEU A 52 4.05 3.65 4.24
CA LEU A 52 5.48 3.58 3.98
C LEU A 52 5.78 2.57 2.87
N LEU A 53 5.18 1.38 2.94
CA LEU A 53 5.34 0.36 1.90
C LEU A 53 4.79 0.84 0.55
N TYR A 54 3.64 1.52 0.56
CA TYR A 54 3.05 2.08 -0.66
C TYR A 54 3.92 3.21 -1.24
N ALA A 55 4.44 4.10 -0.41
CA ALA A 55 5.36 5.16 -0.83
C ALA A 55 6.64 4.58 -1.44
N LEU A 56 7.19 3.53 -0.82
CA LEU A 56 8.35 2.81 -1.35
C LEU A 56 8.04 2.16 -2.69
N GLN A 57 6.88 1.50 -2.83
CA GLN A 57 6.44 0.94 -4.10
C GLN A 57 6.35 2.03 -5.20
N GLN A 58 5.71 3.16 -4.91
CA GLN A 58 5.59 4.27 -5.85
C GLN A 58 6.97 4.85 -6.23
N GLY A 59 7.86 4.99 -5.26
CA GLY A 59 9.24 5.43 -5.50
C GLY A 59 10.02 4.47 -6.39
N LEU A 60 9.89 3.15 -6.16
CA LEU A 60 10.55 2.14 -6.99
C LEU A 60 10.02 2.17 -8.44
N VAL A 61 8.71 2.28 -8.63
CA VAL A 61 8.12 2.38 -9.98
C VAL A 61 8.64 3.60 -10.74
N ALA A 62 8.91 4.72 -10.06
CA ALA A 62 9.49 5.90 -10.69
C ALA A 62 10.99 5.76 -11.00
N ILE A 63 11.77 5.14 -10.10
CA ILE A 63 13.24 5.10 -10.20
C ILE A 63 13.73 3.96 -11.11
N ILE A 64 13.07 2.80 -11.07
CA ILE A 64 13.50 1.60 -11.80
C ILE A 64 13.64 1.85 -13.31
N PRO A 65 12.67 2.44 -14.04
CA PRO A 65 12.78 2.65 -15.48
C PRO A 65 13.97 3.53 -15.86
N VAL A 66 14.24 4.56 -15.07
CA VAL A 66 15.37 5.47 -15.27
C VAL A 66 16.69 4.74 -15.04
N ALA A 67 16.80 3.97 -13.95
CA ALA A 67 18.00 3.18 -13.67
C ALA A 67 18.27 2.14 -14.77
N VAL A 68 17.23 1.43 -15.22
CA VAL A 68 17.32 0.44 -16.31
C VAL A 68 17.73 1.11 -17.62
N ALA A 69 17.17 2.27 -17.96
CA ALA A 69 17.54 3.03 -19.15
C ALA A 69 19.03 3.41 -19.13
N VAL A 70 19.50 3.97 -18.01
CA VAL A 70 20.92 4.35 -17.85
C VAL A 70 21.82 3.13 -18.00
N VAL A 71 21.54 2.03 -17.29
CA VAL A 71 22.35 0.80 -17.38
C VAL A 71 22.37 0.25 -18.81
N THR A 72 21.22 0.25 -19.49
CA THR A 72 21.10 -0.29 -20.86
C THR A 72 21.88 0.57 -21.86
N PHE A 73 21.76 1.89 -21.81
CA PHE A 73 22.48 2.76 -22.74
C PHE A 73 23.98 2.83 -22.44
N VAL A 74 24.38 2.83 -21.16
CA VAL A 74 25.80 2.80 -20.77
C VAL A 74 26.47 1.50 -21.22
N THR A 75 25.82 0.35 -21.01
CA THR A 75 26.35 -0.95 -21.47
C THR A 75 26.40 -1.01 -23.01
N HIS A 76 25.40 -0.46 -23.70
CA HIS A 76 25.42 -0.33 -25.16
C HIS A 76 26.59 0.54 -25.66
N ALA A 77 26.84 1.68 -24.99
CA ALA A 77 27.98 2.55 -25.30
C ALA A 77 29.32 1.82 -25.13
N ALA A 78 29.47 1.09 -24.02
CA ALA A 78 30.70 0.37 -23.68
C ALA A 78 31.03 -0.75 -24.67
N MET A 79 30.03 -1.32 -25.36
CA MET A 79 30.23 -2.31 -26.42
C MET A 79 30.67 -1.69 -27.77
N GLY A 80 30.85 -0.37 -27.84
CA GLY A 80 31.32 0.32 -29.05
C GLY A 80 30.30 0.34 -30.19
N ARG A 81 29.01 0.12 -29.90
CA ARG A 81 27.93 0.19 -30.90
C ARG A 81 27.52 1.64 -31.15
N SER A 82 27.28 1.99 -32.41
CA SER A 82 26.75 3.30 -32.78
C SER A 82 25.33 3.49 -32.25
N PHE A 83 25.05 4.69 -31.72
CA PHE A 83 23.70 5.08 -31.34
C PHE A 83 22.93 5.55 -32.57
N ASP A 84 22.11 4.67 -33.13
CA ASP A 84 21.10 5.08 -34.09
C ASP A 84 19.82 5.53 -33.36
N LEU A 85 19.16 6.56 -33.89
CA LEU A 85 17.94 7.13 -33.31
C LEU A 85 16.85 6.06 -33.19
N GLN A 86 16.75 5.17 -34.19
CA GLN A 86 15.78 4.07 -34.18
C GLN A 86 15.99 3.13 -32.99
N THR A 87 17.24 2.73 -32.71
CA THR A 87 17.56 1.81 -31.62
C THR A 87 17.28 2.43 -30.25
N VAL A 88 17.59 3.72 -30.08
CA VAL A 88 17.33 4.45 -28.83
C VAL A 88 15.83 4.56 -28.56
N LEU A 89 15.04 4.94 -29.57
CA LEU A 89 13.59 5.05 -29.44
C LEU A 89 12.93 3.69 -29.17
N MET A 90 13.38 2.62 -29.83
CA MET A 90 12.90 1.26 -29.56
C MET A 90 13.25 0.80 -28.14
N GLY A 91 14.46 1.08 -27.67
CA GLY A 91 14.90 0.75 -26.31
C GLY A 91 14.05 1.45 -25.24
N LEU A 92 13.80 2.75 -25.41
CA LEU A 92 12.92 3.52 -24.53
C LEU A 92 11.48 2.95 -24.52
N GLY A 93 10.94 2.63 -25.70
CA GLY A 93 9.60 2.03 -25.81
C GLY A 93 9.47 0.69 -25.08
N CYS A 94 10.51 -0.14 -25.10
CA CYS A 94 10.54 -1.41 -24.35
C CYS A 94 10.55 -1.17 -22.83
N ILE A 95 11.32 -0.18 -22.36
CA ILE A 95 11.40 0.19 -20.93
C ILE A 95 10.05 0.71 -20.42
N GLU A 96 9.34 1.50 -21.24
CA GLU A 96 8.00 1.99 -20.91
C GLU A 96 6.96 0.86 -20.81
N GLN A 97 7.02 -0.13 -21.70
CA GLN A 97 6.16 -1.31 -21.61
C GLN A 97 6.44 -2.13 -20.35
N LEU A 98 7.71 -2.27 -19.98
CA LEU A 98 8.12 -2.94 -18.74
C LEU A 98 7.61 -2.19 -17.51
N SER A 99 7.73 -0.86 -17.49
CA SER A 99 7.23 0.00 -16.41
C SER A 99 5.72 -0.16 -16.20
N ASN A 100 4.95 -0.18 -17.28
CA ASN A 100 3.51 -0.42 -17.22
C ASN A 100 3.18 -1.80 -16.64
N ALA A 101 3.96 -2.84 -16.94
CA ALA A 101 3.78 -4.15 -16.32
C ALA A 101 4.01 -4.11 -14.81
N PHE A 102 5.00 -3.35 -14.32
CA PHE A 102 5.28 -3.19 -12.89
C PHE A 102 4.14 -2.54 -12.10
N LEU A 103 3.35 -1.66 -12.71
CA LEU A 103 2.16 -1.07 -12.08
C LEU A 103 1.06 -2.11 -11.81
N ILE A 104 0.94 -3.13 -12.66
CA ILE A 104 -0.14 -4.12 -12.60
C ILE A 104 0.17 -5.24 -11.60
N VAL A 105 1.44 -5.60 -11.41
CA VAL A 105 1.87 -6.68 -10.50
C VAL A 105 1.32 -6.58 -9.07
N PRO A 106 1.46 -5.46 -8.34
CA PRO A 106 0.91 -5.35 -6.98
C PRO A 106 -0.63 -5.42 -6.96
N ASN A 107 -1.29 -4.90 -7.99
CA ASN A 107 -2.74 -5.01 -8.13
C ASN A 107 -3.16 -6.47 -8.38
N ALA A 108 -2.42 -7.21 -9.20
CA ALA A 108 -2.65 -8.63 -9.44
C ALA A 108 -2.51 -9.46 -8.15
N ILE A 109 -1.53 -9.17 -7.30
CA ILE A 109 -1.38 -9.81 -5.98
C ILE A 109 -2.60 -9.52 -5.10
N MET A 110 -3.06 -8.26 -5.09
CA MET A 110 -4.26 -7.87 -4.33
C MET A 110 -5.51 -8.61 -4.81
N TYR A 111 -5.74 -8.66 -6.14
CA TYR A 111 -6.87 -9.38 -6.71
C TYR A 111 -6.79 -10.89 -6.44
N SER A 112 -5.60 -11.48 -6.49
CA SER A 112 -5.39 -12.88 -6.12
C SER A 112 -5.76 -13.15 -4.66
N LYS A 113 -5.36 -12.28 -3.73
CA LYS A 113 -5.75 -12.40 -2.32
C LYS A 113 -7.26 -12.25 -2.13
N MET A 114 -7.89 -11.29 -2.82
CA MET A 114 -9.34 -11.10 -2.76
C MET A 114 -10.08 -12.31 -3.31
N PHE A 115 -9.64 -12.84 -4.45
CA PHE A 115 -10.19 -14.05 -5.05
C PHE A 115 -10.08 -15.26 -4.12
N SER A 116 -8.90 -15.50 -3.52
CA SER A 116 -8.69 -16.60 -2.57
C SER A 116 -9.64 -16.52 -1.37
N VAL A 117 -9.88 -15.34 -0.82
CA VAL A 117 -10.83 -15.14 0.28
C VAL A 117 -12.27 -15.39 -0.18
N SER A 118 -12.65 -14.92 -1.36
CA SER A 118 -13.97 -15.17 -1.94
C SER A 118 -14.21 -16.66 -2.21
N PHE A 119 -13.21 -17.37 -2.73
CA PHE A 119 -13.29 -18.81 -3.00
C PHE A 119 -13.42 -19.61 -1.69
N THR A 120 -12.68 -19.22 -0.66
CA THR A 120 -12.77 -19.82 0.69
C THR A 120 -14.17 -19.67 1.30
N ARG A 121 -14.92 -18.61 0.95
CA ARG A 121 -16.30 -18.40 1.40
C ARG A 121 -17.33 -19.26 0.67
N PHE A 122 -17.02 -19.75 -0.53
CA PHE A 122 -17.89 -20.66 -1.30
C PHE A 122 -17.72 -22.13 -0.90
N GLY A 123 -16.56 -22.51 -0.36
CA GLY A 123 -16.27 -23.89 0.06
C GLY A 123 -16.61 -24.22 1.53
N ARG A 124 -17.21 -23.28 2.28
CA ARG A 124 -17.83 -23.50 3.60
C ARG A 124 -19.32 -23.31 3.47
#